data_AF-A0A835C1Z7-F1
#
_entry.id   AF-A0A835C1Z7-F1
#
_cell.length_a   1.000
_cell.length_b   1.000
_cell.length_c   1.000
_cell.angle_alpha   90.00
_cell.angle_beta   90.00
_cell.angle_gamma   90.00
#
_symmetry.space_group_name_H-M   'P 1'
#
loop_
_entity.id
_entity.type
_entity.pdbx_description
1 polymer ?
#
loop_
_entity_poly.entity_id
_entity_poly.type
_entity_poly.pdbx_seq_one_letter_code
_entity_poly.pdbx_strand_id
1 'polypeptide(L)'
;MAAANPPSATNPLFTVSFNVQGSDNYGDFIGGIRRRVANPRHYSHNRPVLPPVEPPPRRWFHIALRTQTATLTLATRADNLYLEGFRSSDGTWWELTRGLIPGATYLGFGGSYGDLFGNMVRLAADVLRQQRLSPQQMAAARAALASRAARGLAGVELGPQQMADAANALAARARGDLASGKEQLRATEALLVILLMVHEATRFATVSAFVAALMHPRAAMKRGTITAQMEKQVNGWEDLSKALLKADAVQPPGPFMQFPDMGVRTVEDAAATIGILLFVDVGGMTAATALRLFHGN
;
A
#
# COMPACT_ATOMS: atom_id res chain seq x y z
N MET A 1 15.94 -6.96 34.93
CA MET A 1 15.18 -6.16 33.95
C MET A 1 14.77 -7.10 32.82
N ALA A 2 13.48 -7.27 32.55
CA ALA A 2 13.04 -8.08 31.41
C ALA A 2 13.46 -7.36 30.11
N ALA A 3 14.14 -8.06 29.20
CA ALA A 3 14.48 -7.52 27.90
C ALA A 3 13.19 -7.11 27.18
N ALA A 4 13.14 -5.90 26.62
CA ALA A 4 12.02 -5.48 25.80
C ALA A 4 11.81 -6.50 24.67
N ASN A 5 10.58 -6.95 24.46
CA ASN A 5 10.27 -7.90 23.39
C ASN A 5 10.74 -7.32 22.04
N PRO A 6 11.35 -8.13 21.17
CA PRO A 6 11.77 -7.66 19.87
C PRO A 6 10.57 -7.12 19.05
N PRO A 7 10.80 -6.17 18.13
CA PRO A 7 9.75 -5.71 17.25
C PRO A 7 9.14 -6.85 16.44
N SER A 8 7.82 -6.79 16.25
CA SER A 8 7.02 -7.80 15.55
C SER A 8 5.78 -7.15 14.93
N ALA A 9 5.00 -7.92 14.17
CA ALA A 9 3.75 -7.44 13.58
C ALA A 9 2.76 -6.88 14.62
N THR A 10 2.81 -7.33 15.88
CA THR A 10 1.95 -6.84 16.98
C THR A 10 2.69 -5.93 17.97
N ASN A 11 4.00 -5.76 17.82
CA ASN A 11 4.86 -4.88 18.61
C ASN A 11 5.71 -4.01 17.66
N PRO A 12 5.15 -2.91 17.12
CA PRO A 12 5.78 -2.15 16.05
C PRO A 12 7.00 -1.35 16.53
N LEU A 13 7.91 -1.03 15.60
CA LEU A 13 8.98 -0.05 15.80
C LEU A 13 8.39 1.33 16.13
N PHE A 14 7.27 1.66 15.50
CA PHE A 14 6.52 2.87 15.76
C PHE A 14 5.10 2.79 15.21
N THR A 15 4.25 3.70 15.67
CA THR A 15 2.94 3.98 15.09
C THR A 15 2.92 5.39 14.50
N VAL A 16 2.34 5.52 13.31
CA VAL A 16 1.91 6.81 12.74
C VAL A 16 0.39 6.83 12.70
N SER A 17 -0.20 8.00 12.96
CA SER A 17 -1.65 8.16 12.98
C SER A 17 -2.08 9.19 11.95
N PHE A 18 -3.23 8.96 11.33
CA PHE A 18 -3.86 9.90 10.40
C PHE A 18 -5.36 9.96 10.67
N ASN A 19 -5.88 11.15 10.94
CA ASN A 19 -7.30 11.42 11.03
C ASN A 19 -7.86 11.67 9.64
N VAL A 20 -8.54 10.65 9.10
CA VAL A 20 -9.05 10.64 7.71
C VAL A 20 -10.05 11.77 7.45
N GLN A 21 -10.81 12.16 8.48
CA GLN A 21 -11.85 13.18 8.41
C GLN A 21 -11.50 14.42 9.23
N GLY A 22 -10.23 14.56 9.63
CA GLY A 22 -9.71 15.69 10.41
C GLY A 22 -8.98 16.72 9.57
N SER A 23 -8.25 17.59 10.26
CA SER A 23 -7.36 18.59 9.65
C SER A 23 -5.92 18.10 9.49
N ASP A 24 -5.66 16.80 9.66
CA ASP A 24 -4.32 16.23 9.52
C ASP A 24 -3.82 16.44 8.08
N ASN A 25 -2.59 16.91 7.91
CA ASN A 25 -2.01 17.10 6.59
C ASN A 25 -1.56 15.75 6.01
N TYR A 26 -2.21 15.33 4.93
CA TYR A 26 -1.92 14.05 4.29
C TYR A 26 -0.48 13.96 3.74
N GLY A 27 0.06 15.07 3.21
CA GLY A 27 1.44 15.15 2.73
C GLY A 27 2.44 14.95 3.87
N ASP A 28 2.21 15.58 5.03
CA ASP A 28 3.06 15.43 6.22
C ASP A 28 2.98 14.01 6.78
N PHE A 29 1.80 13.40 6.77
CA PHE A 29 1.59 12.00 7.16
C PHE A 29 2.44 11.05 6.30
N ILE A 30 2.31 11.11 4.97
CA ILE A 30 3.08 10.26 4.05
C ILE A 30 4.59 10.56 4.12
N GLY A 31 4.96 11.85 4.16
CA GLY A 31 6.35 12.26 4.30
C GLY A 31 6.98 11.78 5.62
N GLY A 32 6.20 11.78 6.70
CA GLY A 32 6.59 11.26 8.00
C GLY A 32 6.88 9.77 7.97
N ILE A 33 6.06 8.96 7.28
CA ILE A 33 6.32 7.53 7.08
C ILE A 33 7.67 7.34 6.38
N ARG A 34 7.86 7.98 5.21
CA ARG A 34 9.08 7.86 4.40
C ARG A 34 10.33 8.15 5.22
N ARG A 35 10.33 9.22 6.04
CA ARG A 35 11.48 9.58 6.90
C ARG A 35 11.80 8.53 7.96
N ARG A 36 10.78 7.89 8.56
CA ARG A 36 10.97 6.95 9.68
C ARG A 36 11.40 5.55 9.24
N VAL A 37 11.05 5.13 8.02
CA VAL A 37 11.41 3.81 7.48
C VAL A 37 12.72 3.83 6.68
N ALA A 38 13.17 5.01 6.26
CA ALA A 38 14.38 5.16 5.44
C ALA A 38 15.65 4.66 6.15
N ASN A 39 16.59 4.17 5.36
CA ASN A 39 17.98 4.06 5.80
C ASN A 39 18.61 5.46 5.78
N PRO A 40 18.98 6.04 6.94
CA PRO A 40 19.50 7.41 7.01
C PRO A 40 20.87 7.58 6.35
N ARG A 41 21.52 6.47 5.96
CA ARG A 41 22.83 6.45 5.29
C ARG A 41 22.75 6.07 3.81
N HIS A 42 21.54 5.91 3.25
CA HIS A 42 21.38 5.51 1.86
C HIS A 42 20.28 6.32 1.18
N TYR A 43 20.70 7.19 0.27
CA TYR A 43 19.86 8.02 -0.58
C TYR A 43 20.31 7.87 -2.02
N SER A 44 19.34 7.93 -2.94
CA SER A 44 19.60 8.00 -4.39
C SER A 44 18.88 9.24 -4.91
N HIS A 45 19.61 10.16 -5.53
CA HIS A 45 19.03 11.38 -6.13
C HIS A 45 18.09 12.15 -5.17
N ASN A 46 18.52 12.34 -3.91
CA ASN A 46 17.75 12.96 -2.83
C ASN A 46 16.44 12.24 -2.44
N ARG A 47 16.27 10.98 -2.87
CA ARG A 47 15.17 10.11 -2.44
C ARG A 47 15.67 9.10 -1.41
N PRO A 48 14.92 8.86 -0.33
CA PRO A 48 15.30 7.85 0.65
C PRO A 48 15.26 6.45 0.03
N VAL A 49 16.12 5.56 0.53
CA VAL A 49 16.10 4.13 0.22
C VAL A 49 15.73 3.37 1.49
N LEU A 50 14.85 2.37 1.38
CA LEU A 50 14.58 1.45 2.49
C LEU A 50 15.86 0.66 2.85
N PRO A 51 16.01 0.17 4.09
CA PRO A 51 17.03 -0.81 4.38
C PRO A 51 16.70 -2.15 3.70
N PRO A 52 17.70 -3.01 3.46
CA PRO A 52 17.47 -4.36 2.95
C PRO A 52 16.56 -5.19 3.86
N VAL A 53 15.92 -6.20 3.27
CA VAL A 53 15.10 -7.18 4.00
C VAL A 53 15.98 -8.12 4.83
N GLU A 54 15.61 -8.33 6.10
CA GLU A 54 16.23 -9.31 7.00
C GLU A 54 15.23 -10.44 7.31
N PRO A 55 15.53 -11.71 6.96
CA PRO A 55 14.68 -12.85 7.29
C PRO A 55 14.94 -13.41 8.71
N PRO A 56 13.90 -13.88 9.44
CA PRO A 56 12.47 -13.69 9.17
C PRO A 56 12.06 -12.21 9.36
N PRO A 57 10.89 -11.74 8.86
CA PRO A 57 10.51 -10.32 8.94
C PRO A 57 10.50 -9.78 10.37
N ARG A 58 11.48 -8.94 10.73
CA ARG A 58 11.62 -8.39 12.10
C ARG A 58 11.21 -6.94 12.22
N ARG A 59 11.05 -6.23 11.11
CA ARG A 59 10.87 -4.78 11.11
C ARG A 59 9.45 -4.43 10.67
N TRP A 60 8.68 -3.93 11.63
CA TRP A 60 7.26 -3.64 11.47
C TRP A 60 6.95 -2.24 11.98
N PHE A 61 5.98 -1.58 11.37
CA PHE A 61 5.40 -0.36 11.91
C PHE A 61 3.88 -0.40 11.76
N HIS A 62 3.20 0.37 12.59
CA HIS A 62 1.75 0.49 12.55
C HIS A 62 1.31 1.80 11.92
N ILE A 63 0.20 1.73 11.21
CA ILE A 63 -0.52 2.89 10.71
C ILE A 63 -1.92 2.86 11.33
N ALA A 64 -2.26 3.89 12.11
CA ALA A 64 -3.56 4.05 12.72
C ALA A 64 -4.39 5.06 11.92
N LEU A 65 -5.36 4.56 11.16
CA LEU A 65 -6.32 5.39 10.43
C LEU A 65 -7.53 5.63 11.34
N ARG A 66 -7.71 6.89 11.74
CA ARG A 66 -8.80 7.31 12.63
C ARG A 66 -9.91 7.93 11.80
N THR A 67 -11.13 7.43 11.99
CA THR A 67 -12.36 8.04 11.49
C THR A 67 -13.13 8.61 12.68
N GLN A 68 -14.32 9.17 12.43
CA GLN A 68 -15.21 9.60 13.52
C GLN A 68 -15.68 8.44 14.40
N THR A 69 -15.70 7.21 13.89
CA THR A 69 -16.37 6.07 14.55
C THR A 69 -15.43 4.90 14.85
N ALA A 70 -14.23 4.87 14.27
CA ALA A 70 -13.33 3.74 14.42
C ALA A 70 -11.85 4.14 14.31
N THR A 71 -10.98 3.25 14.76
CA THR A 71 -9.55 3.27 14.44
C THR A 71 -9.16 1.94 13.83
N LEU A 72 -8.72 1.96 12.58
CA LEU A 72 -8.12 0.81 11.91
C LEU A 72 -6.61 0.84 12.12
N THR A 73 -6.03 -0.25 12.63
CA THR A 73 -4.57 -0.39 12.72
C THR A 73 -4.06 -1.32 11.64
N LEU A 74 -3.07 -0.89 10.86
CA LEU A 74 -2.44 -1.66 9.79
C LEU A 74 -1.06 -2.15 10.26
N ALA A 75 -0.75 -3.44 10.10
CA ALA A 75 0.59 -3.99 10.30
C ALA A 75 1.35 -3.98 8.97
N THR A 76 2.36 -3.11 8.87
CA THR A 76 3.14 -2.91 7.66
C THR A 76 4.60 -3.24 7.91
N ARG A 77 5.23 -3.93 6.97
CA ARG A 77 6.66 -4.20 6.99
C ARG A 77 7.47 -2.93 6.72
N ALA A 78 8.48 -2.66 7.54
CA ALA A 78 9.31 -1.45 7.46
C ALA A 78 10.52 -1.58 6.50
N ASP A 79 10.68 -2.72 5.83
CA ASP A 79 11.76 -3.03 4.90
C ASP A 79 11.29 -3.07 3.43
N ASN A 80 10.03 -3.41 3.17
CA ASN A 80 9.44 -3.43 1.83
C ASN A 80 8.05 -2.75 1.72
N LEU A 81 7.53 -2.17 2.80
CA LEU A 81 6.23 -1.50 2.85
C LEU A 81 5.05 -2.41 2.45
N TYR A 82 5.14 -3.72 2.65
CA TYR A 82 4.01 -4.61 2.42
C TYR A 82 3.03 -4.53 3.59
N LEU A 83 1.75 -4.38 3.26
CA LEU A 83 0.66 -4.58 4.21
C LEU A 83 0.48 -6.09 4.38
N GLU A 84 0.63 -6.58 5.61
CA GLU A 84 0.47 -8.02 5.89
C GLU A 84 -0.73 -8.32 6.76
N GLY A 85 -1.33 -7.29 7.36
CA GLY A 85 -2.52 -7.47 8.17
C GLY A 85 -3.07 -6.17 8.75
N PHE A 86 -4.20 -6.29 9.40
CA PHE A 86 -4.85 -5.18 10.10
C PHE A 86 -5.57 -5.68 11.34
N ARG A 87 -5.82 -4.78 12.29
CA ARG A 87 -6.57 -5.05 13.50
C ARG A 87 -7.94 -4.37 13.44
N SER A 88 -9.00 -5.16 13.53
CA SER A 88 -10.37 -4.68 13.65
C SER A 88 -10.68 -4.19 15.07
N SER A 89 -11.80 -3.48 15.24
CA SER A 89 -12.23 -2.87 16.50
C SER A 89 -12.50 -3.90 17.61
N ASP A 90 -12.86 -5.13 17.25
CA ASP A 90 -13.02 -6.26 18.18
C ASP A 90 -11.66 -6.82 18.69
N GLY A 91 -10.55 -6.26 18.20
CA GLY A 91 -9.19 -6.66 18.55
C GLY A 91 -8.63 -7.79 17.70
N THR A 92 -9.40 -8.36 16.77
CA THR A 92 -8.95 -9.44 15.88
C THR A 92 -7.87 -8.92 14.93
N TRP A 93 -6.73 -9.61 14.91
CA TRP A 93 -5.74 -9.43 13.84
C TRP A 93 -6.14 -10.27 12.63
N TRP A 94 -6.23 -9.62 11.48
CA TRP A 94 -6.43 -10.24 10.18
C TRP A 94 -5.11 -10.24 9.43
N GLU A 95 -4.78 -11.34 8.76
CA GLU A 95 -3.55 -11.46 7.98
C GLU A 95 -3.84 -11.77 6.50
N LEU A 96 -2.99 -11.21 5.64
CA LEU A 96 -2.99 -11.40 4.18
C LEU A 96 -2.03 -12.52 3.75
N THR A 97 -1.11 -12.90 4.62
CA THR A 97 -0.21 -14.03 4.43
C THR A 97 -0.45 -15.03 5.55
N ARG A 98 -0.86 -16.26 5.21
CA ARG A 98 -1.25 -17.27 6.20
C ARG A 98 -0.07 -17.62 7.12
N GLY A 99 -0.30 -17.52 8.42
CA GLY A 99 0.67 -17.86 9.46
C GLY A 99 1.78 -16.84 9.65
N LEU A 100 1.67 -15.63 9.09
CA LEU A 100 2.70 -14.60 9.21
C LEU A 100 2.58 -13.79 10.50
N ILE A 101 1.35 -13.48 10.94
CA ILE A 101 1.10 -12.71 12.16
C ILE A 101 0.65 -13.69 13.26
N PRO A 102 1.43 -13.86 14.35
CA PRO A 102 1.06 -14.77 15.43
C PRO A 102 -0.33 -14.48 16.00
N GLY A 103 -1.20 -15.51 16.00
CA GLY A 103 -2.57 -15.40 16.50
C GLY A 103 -3.55 -14.68 15.59
N ALA A 104 -3.14 -14.28 14.38
CA ALA A 104 -4.04 -13.66 13.41
C ALA A 104 -4.97 -14.69 12.73
N THR A 105 -6.03 -14.17 12.15
CA THR A 105 -7.00 -14.90 11.34
C THR A 105 -6.75 -14.60 9.87
N TYR A 106 -6.45 -15.63 9.07
CA TYR A 106 -6.25 -15.45 7.64
C TYR A 106 -7.53 -14.92 6.97
N LEU A 107 -7.37 -13.88 6.14
CA LEU A 107 -8.49 -13.18 5.52
C LEU A 107 -9.20 -14.02 4.44
N GLY A 108 -8.57 -15.09 3.98
CA GLY A 108 -9.07 -15.97 2.92
C GLY A 108 -8.54 -15.64 1.52
N PHE A 109 -7.71 -14.60 1.40
CA PHE A 109 -7.03 -14.19 0.16
C PHE A 109 -5.75 -13.40 0.48
N GLY A 110 -4.86 -13.31 -0.51
CA GLY A 110 -3.57 -12.61 -0.40
C GLY A 110 -3.66 -11.10 -0.60
N GLY A 111 -2.55 -10.40 -0.28
CA GLY A 111 -2.43 -8.95 -0.41
C GLY A 111 -1.98 -8.44 -1.77
N SER A 112 -1.71 -9.32 -2.75
CA SER A 112 -1.29 -8.91 -4.09
C SER A 112 -2.46 -8.34 -4.88
N TYR A 113 -2.20 -7.43 -5.83
CA TYR A 113 -3.27 -6.93 -6.70
C TYR A 113 -3.93 -8.03 -7.54
N GLY A 114 -3.16 -9.05 -7.93
CA GLY A 114 -3.70 -10.24 -8.60
C GLY A 114 -4.74 -10.97 -7.74
N ASP A 115 -4.41 -11.20 -6.46
CA ASP A 115 -5.34 -11.82 -5.51
C ASP A 115 -6.57 -10.93 -5.27
N LEU A 116 -6.37 -9.63 -5.06
CA LEU A 116 -7.45 -8.68 -4.76
C LEU A 116 -8.43 -8.55 -5.94
N PHE A 117 -7.94 -8.33 -7.16
CA PHE A 117 -8.81 -8.23 -8.33
C PHE A 117 -9.45 -9.57 -8.70
N GLY A 118 -8.68 -10.67 -8.66
CA GLY A 118 -9.21 -12.01 -8.89
C GLY A 118 -10.33 -12.37 -7.91
N ASN A 119 -10.12 -12.08 -6.62
CA ASN A 119 -11.10 -12.30 -5.57
C ASN A 119 -12.31 -11.37 -5.71
N MET A 120 -12.11 -10.09 -6.01
CA MET A 120 -13.19 -9.12 -6.25
C MET A 120 -14.12 -9.61 -7.37
N VAL A 121 -13.57 -10.00 -8.52
CA VAL A 121 -14.37 -10.48 -9.66
C VAL A 121 -15.17 -11.73 -9.31
N ARG A 122 -14.51 -12.69 -8.66
CA ARG A 122 -15.16 -13.93 -8.22
C ARG A 122 -16.31 -13.66 -7.26
N LEU A 123 -16.06 -12.90 -6.19
CA LEU A 123 -17.04 -12.61 -5.14
C LEU A 123 -18.18 -11.74 -5.65
N ALA A 124 -17.89 -10.73 -6.48
CA ALA A 124 -18.93 -9.90 -7.07
C ALA A 124 -19.85 -10.72 -7.98
N ALA A 125 -19.31 -11.66 -8.77
CA ALA A 125 -20.13 -12.57 -9.56
C ALA A 125 -21.03 -13.46 -8.69
N ASP A 126 -20.53 -13.97 -7.56
CA ASP A 126 -21.31 -14.77 -6.62
C ASP A 126 -22.43 -13.96 -5.95
N VAL A 127 -22.13 -12.74 -5.48
CA VAL A 127 -23.12 -11.81 -4.90
C VAL A 127 -24.20 -11.47 -5.93
N LEU A 128 -23.81 -11.20 -7.18
CA LEU A 128 -24.74 -10.91 -8.27
C LEU A 128 -25.69 -12.07 -8.57
N ARG A 129 -25.22 -13.33 -8.53
CA ARG A 129 -26.05 -14.53 -8.72
C ARG A 129 -27.10 -14.71 -7.64
N GLN A 130 -26.83 -14.22 -6.43
CA GLN A 130 -27.76 -14.31 -5.30
C GLN A 130 -28.85 -13.23 -5.34
N GLN A 131 -28.69 -12.21 -6.19
CA GLN A 131 -29.69 -11.15 -6.36
C GLN A 131 -30.79 -11.58 -7.35
N ARG A 132 -32.05 -11.22 -7.04
CA ARG A 132 -33.18 -11.39 -7.96
C ARG A 132 -33.21 -10.26 -8.99
N LEU A 133 -32.35 -10.37 -10.00
CA LEU A 133 -32.24 -9.40 -11.10
C LEU A 133 -32.90 -9.93 -12.38
N SER A 134 -33.45 -9.04 -13.20
CA SER A 134 -33.89 -9.41 -14.55
C SER A 134 -32.68 -9.78 -15.44
N PRO A 135 -32.87 -10.52 -16.54
CA PRO A 135 -31.78 -10.85 -17.45
C PRO A 135 -31.01 -9.63 -17.97
N GLN A 136 -31.72 -8.52 -18.24
CA GLN A 136 -31.11 -7.26 -18.69
C GLN A 136 -30.27 -6.60 -17.59
N GLN A 137 -30.79 -6.56 -16.35
CA GLN A 137 -30.05 -6.03 -15.21
C GLN A 137 -28.81 -6.88 -14.91
N MET A 138 -28.92 -8.21 -15.05
CA MET A 138 -27.79 -9.11 -14.85
C MET A 138 -26.71 -8.93 -15.91
N ALA A 139 -27.08 -8.78 -17.18
CA ALA A 139 -26.13 -8.50 -18.25
C ALA A 139 -25.41 -7.16 -18.00
N ALA A 140 -26.13 -6.11 -17.62
CA ALA A 140 -25.57 -4.80 -17.31
C ALA A 140 -24.60 -4.87 -16.11
N ALA A 141 -24.97 -5.56 -15.03
CA ALA A 141 -24.12 -5.71 -13.85
C ALA A 141 -22.82 -6.48 -14.15
N ARG A 142 -22.90 -7.53 -14.97
CA ARG A 142 -21.72 -8.30 -15.41
C ARG A 142 -20.81 -7.47 -16.32
N ALA A 143 -21.38 -6.68 -17.22
CA ALA A 143 -20.61 -5.76 -18.06
C ALA A 143 -19.90 -4.68 -17.23
N ALA A 144 -20.59 -4.13 -16.21
CA ALA A 144 -19.99 -3.17 -15.28
C ALA A 144 -18.83 -3.78 -14.47
N LEU A 145 -18.99 -5.02 -13.98
CA LEU A 145 -17.94 -5.75 -13.27
C LEU A 145 -16.72 -6.03 -14.18
N ALA A 146 -16.95 -6.49 -15.41
CA ALA A 146 -15.89 -6.73 -16.38
C ALA A 146 -15.16 -5.42 -16.73
N SER A 147 -15.89 -4.33 -16.92
CA SER A 147 -15.34 -3.00 -17.17
C SER A 147 -14.50 -2.49 -16.00
N ARG A 148 -14.94 -2.73 -14.75
CA ARG A 148 -14.17 -2.39 -13.54
C ARG A 148 -12.89 -3.22 -13.44
N ALA A 149 -12.96 -4.53 -13.69
CA ALA A 149 -11.80 -5.41 -13.67
C ALA A 149 -10.77 -5.03 -14.75
N ALA A 150 -11.23 -4.69 -15.95
CA ALA A 150 -10.37 -4.26 -17.06
C ALA A 150 -9.64 -2.93 -16.79
N ARG A 151 -10.23 -2.05 -15.98
CA ARG A 151 -9.58 -0.79 -15.55
C ARG A 151 -8.53 -0.99 -14.45
N GLY A 152 -8.45 -2.18 -13.83
CA GLY A 152 -7.46 -2.45 -12.80
C GLY A 152 -7.43 -1.39 -11.69
N LEU A 153 -6.22 -0.94 -11.34
CA LEU A 153 -6.02 0.07 -10.30
C LEU A 153 -6.53 1.45 -10.72
N ALA A 154 -6.44 1.80 -12.01
CA ALA A 154 -7.05 3.02 -12.55
C ALA A 154 -8.59 3.03 -12.49
N GLY A 155 -9.22 1.92 -12.10
CA GLY A 155 -10.65 1.83 -11.81
C GLY A 155 -11.05 2.05 -10.35
N VAL A 156 -10.08 2.21 -9.44
CA VAL A 156 -10.34 2.38 -8.00
C VAL A 156 -10.52 3.86 -7.68
N GLU A 157 -11.71 4.22 -7.20
CA GLU A 157 -12.02 5.58 -6.78
C GLU A 157 -11.39 5.86 -5.41
N LEU A 158 -10.67 6.98 -5.33
CA LEU A 158 -9.94 7.45 -4.16
C LEU A 158 -10.50 8.80 -3.70
N GLY A 159 -10.36 9.08 -2.41
CA GLY A 159 -10.82 10.33 -1.80
C GLY A 159 -11.05 10.16 -0.30
N PRO A 160 -11.33 11.26 0.43
CA PRO A 160 -11.49 11.23 1.88
C PRO A 160 -12.63 10.32 2.33
N GLN A 161 -13.76 10.32 1.59
CA GLN A 161 -14.90 9.46 1.89
C GLN A 161 -14.56 7.99 1.64
N GLN A 162 -13.92 7.68 0.50
CA GLN A 162 -13.51 6.32 0.16
C GLN A 162 -12.54 5.74 1.19
N MET A 163 -11.58 6.55 1.67
CA MET A 163 -10.66 6.15 2.74
C MET A 163 -11.38 5.92 4.06
N ALA A 164 -12.34 6.79 4.43
CA ALA A 164 -13.11 6.65 5.66
C ALA A 164 -13.99 5.38 5.63
N ASP A 165 -14.68 5.14 4.52
CA ASP A 165 -15.53 3.95 4.33
C ASP A 165 -14.70 2.67 4.33
N ALA A 166 -13.54 2.67 3.67
CA ALA A 166 -12.61 1.55 3.70
C ALA A 166 -12.08 1.27 5.11
N ALA A 167 -11.67 2.32 5.84
CA ALA A 167 -11.21 2.19 7.22
C ALA A 167 -12.31 1.64 8.14
N ASN A 168 -13.53 2.17 8.02
CA ASN A 168 -14.69 1.71 8.79
C ASN A 168 -15.08 0.27 8.46
N ALA A 169 -15.05 -0.13 7.19
CA ALA A 169 -15.36 -1.49 6.76
C ALA A 169 -14.39 -2.52 7.34
N LEU A 170 -13.09 -2.25 7.29
CA LEU A 170 -12.07 -3.14 7.84
C LEU A 170 -12.07 -3.12 9.38
N ALA A 171 -12.33 -1.97 9.99
CA ALA A 171 -12.42 -1.86 11.45
C ALA A 171 -13.65 -2.58 12.02
N ALA A 172 -14.78 -2.58 11.31
CA ALA A 172 -16.01 -3.25 11.75
C ALA A 172 -15.99 -4.77 11.52
N ARG A 173 -14.99 -5.29 10.80
CA ARG A 173 -14.93 -6.70 10.40
C ARG A 173 -14.82 -7.63 11.61
N ALA A 174 -15.61 -8.69 11.61
CA ALA A 174 -15.63 -9.74 12.63
C ALA A 174 -15.38 -11.13 12.02
N ARG A 175 -15.01 -12.11 12.86
CA ARG A 175 -14.71 -13.49 12.39
C ARG A 175 -15.87 -14.14 11.63
N GLY A 176 -17.12 -13.83 12.00
CA GLY A 176 -18.32 -14.32 11.31
C GLY A 176 -18.41 -13.90 9.84
N ASP A 177 -17.75 -12.81 9.45
CA ASP A 177 -17.79 -12.26 8.09
C ASP A 177 -17.03 -13.12 7.08
N LEU A 178 -16.18 -14.05 7.52
CA LEU A 178 -15.45 -14.98 6.65
C LEU A 178 -16.38 -15.84 5.78
N ALA A 179 -17.57 -16.18 6.29
CA ALA A 179 -18.56 -16.96 5.56
C ALA A 179 -19.39 -16.11 4.58
N SER A 180 -19.33 -14.78 4.68
CA SER A 180 -20.13 -13.87 3.86
C SER A 180 -19.36 -13.41 2.63
N GLY A 181 -19.78 -13.85 1.44
CA GLY A 181 -19.19 -13.39 0.18
C GLY A 181 -19.29 -11.87 -0.01
N LYS A 182 -20.36 -11.25 0.51
CA LYS A 182 -20.56 -9.80 0.50
C LYS A 182 -19.54 -9.07 1.37
N GLU A 183 -19.30 -9.54 2.60
CA GLU A 183 -18.32 -8.90 3.49
C GLU A 183 -16.88 -9.21 3.06
N GLN A 184 -16.62 -10.37 2.44
CA GLN A 184 -15.34 -10.65 1.77
C GLN A 184 -15.08 -9.69 0.61
N LEU A 185 -16.10 -9.40 -0.21
CA LEU A 185 -16.00 -8.44 -1.30
C LEU A 185 -15.72 -7.05 -0.75
N ARG A 186 -16.47 -6.62 0.26
CA ARG A 186 -16.30 -5.32 0.93
C ARG A 186 -14.89 -5.15 1.50
N ALA A 187 -14.34 -6.18 2.15
CA ALA A 187 -12.97 -6.16 2.67
C ALA A 187 -11.93 -6.08 1.54
N THR A 188 -12.14 -6.80 0.43
CA THR A 188 -11.28 -6.76 -0.75
C THR A 188 -11.21 -5.35 -1.35
N GLU A 189 -12.37 -4.71 -1.53
CA GLU A 189 -12.46 -3.36 -2.07
C GLU A 189 -11.87 -2.31 -1.13
N ALA A 190 -12.10 -2.44 0.18
CA ALA A 190 -11.51 -1.56 1.17
C ALA A 190 -9.97 -1.64 1.17
N LEU A 191 -9.40 -2.85 1.05
CA LEU A 191 -7.95 -3.02 0.97
C LEU A 191 -7.34 -2.36 -0.28
N LEU A 192 -8.00 -2.41 -1.43
CA LEU A 192 -7.53 -1.71 -2.63
C LEU A 192 -7.42 -0.20 -2.41
N VAL A 193 -8.41 0.40 -1.75
CA VAL A 193 -8.38 1.83 -1.40
C VAL A 193 -7.25 2.14 -0.42
N ILE A 194 -7.12 1.36 0.66
CA ILE A 194 -6.07 1.57 1.68
C ILE A 194 -4.67 1.41 1.08
N LEU A 195 -4.44 0.38 0.27
CA LEU A 195 -3.14 0.15 -0.37
C LEU A 195 -2.75 1.36 -1.23
N LEU A 196 -3.65 1.86 -2.08
CA LEU A 196 -3.37 3.02 -2.94
C LEU A 196 -3.13 4.30 -2.12
N MET A 197 -4.00 4.58 -1.14
CA MET A 197 -3.96 5.84 -0.37
C MET A 197 -2.94 5.84 0.76
N VAL A 198 -2.26 4.72 1.04
CA VAL A 198 -1.26 4.66 2.12
C VAL A 198 0.05 4.06 1.61
N HIS A 199 0.04 2.82 1.15
CA HIS A 199 1.26 2.09 0.78
C HIS A 199 1.83 2.59 -0.54
N GLU A 200 1.02 2.70 -1.59
CA GLU A 200 1.48 3.22 -2.88
C GLU A 200 1.77 4.72 -2.81
N ALA A 201 0.97 5.48 -2.06
CA ALA A 201 1.30 6.86 -1.75
C ALA A 201 2.63 6.98 -1.00
N THR A 202 2.98 6.05 -0.12
CA THR A 202 4.31 6.04 0.52
C THR A 202 5.41 5.77 -0.51
N ARG A 203 5.22 4.77 -1.39
CA ARG A 203 6.20 4.36 -2.41
C ARG A 203 6.39 5.38 -3.52
N PHE A 204 5.36 6.14 -3.91
CA PHE A 204 5.37 7.03 -5.07
C PHE A 204 4.97 8.46 -4.73
N ALA A 205 5.80 9.42 -5.16
CA ALA A 205 5.53 10.84 -5.01
C ALA A 205 4.30 11.25 -5.85
N THR A 206 4.17 10.72 -7.08
CA THR A 206 3.03 10.92 -7.98
C THR A 206 1.70 10.52 -7.33
N VAL A 207 1.63 9.33 -6.74
CA VAL A 207 0.44 8.83 -6.04
C VAL A 207 0.14 9.69 -4.81
N SER A 208 1.14 10.02 -3.99
CA SER A 208 0.92 10.89 -2.83
C SER A 208 0.43 12.29 -3.20
N ALA A 209 0.96 12.89 -4.28
CA ALA A 209 0.55 14.22 -4.73
C ALA A 209 -0.89 14.21 -5.26
N PHE A 210 -1.26 13.17 -6.01
CA PHE A 210 -2.63 12.97 -6.47
C PHE A 210 -3.60 12.84 -5.29
N VAL A 211 -3.30 11.97 -4.32
CA VAL A 211 -4.18 11.77 -3.15
C VAL A 211 -4.23 13.04 -2.29
N ALA A 212 -3.10 13.72 -2.06
CA ALA A 212 -3.06 14.98 -1.32
C ALA A 212 -4.00 16.04 -1.92
N ALA A 213 -4.06 16.14 -3.26
CA ALA A 213 -4.96 17.06 -3.94
C ALA A 213 -6.46 16.74 -3.74
N LEU A 214 -6.80 15.48 -3.48
CA LEU A 214 -8.15 15.03 -3.11
C LEU A 214 -8.46 15.29 -1.63
N MET A 215 -7.46 15.18 -0.76
CA MET A 215 -7.59 15.29 0.70
C MET A 215 -7.60 16.74 1.23
N HIS A 216 -7.53 17.75 0.36
CA HIS A 216 -7.45 19.15 0.78
C HIS A 216 -8.73 19.60 1.52
N PRO A 217 -8.67 20.35 2.64
CA PRO A 217 -9.87 20.73 3.42
C PRO A 217 -10.94 21.50 2.63
N ARG A 218 -10.51 22.30 1.63
CA ARG A 218 -11.42 23.02 0.70
C ARG A 218 -11.97 22.14 -0.43
N ALA A 219 -11.60 20.87 -0.47
CA ALA A 219 -11.96 19.93 -1.51
C ALA A 219 -13.08 18.98 -1.07
N ALA A 220 -13.97 19.42 -0.16
CA ALA A 220 -15.09 18.61 0.31
C ALA A 220 -15.79 17.92 -0.87
N MET A 221 -15.75 16.59 -0.87
CA MET A 221 -16.30 15.69 -1.91
C MET A 221 -15.48 15.48 -3.19
N LYS A 222 -14.18 15.82 -3.24
CA LYS A 222 -13.34 15.39 -4.36
C LYS A 222 -13.07 13.89 -4.30
N ARG A 223 -13.26 13.25 -5.44
CA ARG A 223 -12.86 11.87 -5.70
C ARG A 223 -12.21 11.79 -7.07
N GLY A 224 -11.39 10.79 -7.26
CA GLY A 224 -10.74 10.54 -8.54
C GLY A 224 -10.09 9.18 -8.59
N THR A 225 -9.65 8.79 -9.77
CA THR A 225 -8.90 7.56 -10.00
C THR A 225 -7.48 7.90 -10.42
N ILE A 226 -6.53 7.01 -10.12
CA ILE A 226 -5.17 7.15 -10.65
C ILE A 226 -5.18 7.00 -12.18
N THR A 227 -4.18 7.55 -12.85
CA THR A 227 -4.02 7.38 -14.30
C THR A 227 -3.43 6.01 -14.63
N ALA A 228 -3.58 5.57 -15.89
CA ALA A 228 -2.93 4.36 -16.37
C ALA A 228 -1.40 4.42 -16.22
N GLN A 229 -0.81 5.61 -16.38
CA GLN A 229 0.62 5.84 -16.16
C GLN A 229 1.02 5.59 -14.69
N MET A 230 0.24 6.10 -13.73
CA MET A 230 0.47 5.84 -12.30
C MET A 230 0.29 4.36 -11.95
N GLU A 231 -0.66 3.67 -12.57
CA GLU A 231 -0.81 2.23 -12.42
C GLU A 231 0.44 1.46 -12.90
N LYS A 232 1.06 1.87 -14.01
CA LYS A 232 2.33 1.28 -14.45
C LYS A 232 3.46 1.54 -13.46
N GLN A 233 3.51 2.72 -12.85
CA GLN A 233 4.47 3.03 -11.79
C GLN A 233 4.26 2.08 -10.60
N VAL A 234 3.03 1.95 -10.09
CA VAL A 234 2.68 1.07 -8.96
C VAL A 234 3.11 -0.37 -9.20
N ASN A 235 2.84 -0.90 -10.40
CA ASN A 235 3.25 -2.25 -10.77
C ASN A 235 4.76 -2.44 -10.97
N GLY A 236 5.53 -1.35 -11.07
CA GLY A 236 6.95 -1.34 -11.40
C GLY A 236 7.85 -0.73 -10.33
N TRP A 237 7.44 -0.71 -9.06
CA TRP A 237 8.23 -0.06 -7.98
C TRP A 237 9.65 -0.60 -7.86
N GLU A 238 9.82 -1.92 -7.92
CA GLU A 238 11.13 -2.57 -7.86
C GLU A 238 11.99 -2.22 -9.08
N ASP A 239 11.42 -2.27 -10.28
CA ASP A 239 12.15 -1.97 -11.51
C ASP A 239 12.61 -0.52 -11.58
N LEU A 240 11.76 0.42 -11.16
CA LEU A 240 12.11 1.83 -11.10
C LEU A 240 13.16 2.09 -10.01
N SER A 241 13.07 1.41 -8.86
CA SER A 241 14.10 1.48 -7.80
C SER A 241 15.44 0.95 -8.29
N LYS A 242 15.45 -0.20 -8.99
CA LYS A 242 16.66 -0.79 -9.61
C LYS A 242 17.30 0.17 -10.61
N ALA A 243 16.52 0.76 -11.50
CA ALA A 243 17.03 1.64 -12.53
C ALA A 243 17.72 2.87 -11.91
N LEU A 244 17.11 3.46 -10.88
CA LEU A 244 17.66 4.62 -10.20
C LEU A 244 18.91 4.28 -9.38
N LEU A 245 18.93 3.16 -8.65
CA LEU A 245 20.12 2.69 -7.93
C LEU A 245 21.28 2.32 -8.87
N LYS A 246 21.00 1.79 -10.07
CA LYS A 246 22.03 1.50 -11.07
C LYS A 246 22.72 2.77 -11.58
N ALA A 247 21.98 3.88 -11.66
CA ALA A 247 22.54 5.16 -12.06
C ALA A 247 23.59 5.68 -11.05
N ASP A 248 23.49 5.31 -9.77
CA ASP A 248 24.49 5.64 -8.74
C ASP A 248 25.71 4.69 -8.76
N ALA A 249 25.50 3.42 -9.12
CA ALA A 249 26.47 2.36 -8.91
C ALA A 249 27.60 2.30 -9.95
N VAL A 250 27.37 2.78 -11.17
CA VAL A 250 28.30 2.61 -12.30
C VAL A 250 29.01 3.92 -12.63
N GLN A 251 30.35 3.86 -12.73
CA GLN A 251 31.21 5.00 -13.10
C GLN A 251 32.08 4.63 -14.33
N PRO A 252 31.94 5.31 -15.48
CA PRO A 252 30.94 6.35 -15.78
C PRO A 252 29.51 5.77 -15.87
N PRO A 253 28.46 6.59 -15.66
CA PRO A 253 27.09 6.10 -15.74
C PRO A 253 26.80 5.52 -17.12
N GLY A 254 26.25 4.30 -17.16
CA GLY A 254 25.65 3.76 -18.37
C GLY A 254 24.36 4.51 -18.75
N PRO A 255 23.77 4.22 -19.93
CA PRO A 255 22.48 4.80 -20.30
C PRO A 255 21.40 4.42 -19.28
N PHE A 256 20.60 5.40 -18.89
CA PHE A 256 19.47 5.18 -17.98
C PHE A 256 18.37 4.35 -18.67
N MET A 257 17.86 3.33 -17.98
CA MET A 257 16.76 2.51 -18.47
C MET A 257 15.46 3.31 -18.44
N GLN A 258 14.85 3.49 -19.62
CA GLN A 258 13.60 4.25 -19.75
C GLN A 258 12.37 3.37 -19.50
N PHE A 259 11.33 3.97 -18.94
CA PHE A 259 10.01 3.38 -18.77
C PHE A 259 8.93 4.31 -19.36
N PRO A 260 8.77 4.34 -20.69
CA PRO A 260 7.85 5.28 -21.36
C PRO A 260 6.41 5.19 -20.85
N ASP A 261 5.91 3.97 -20.57
CA ASP A 261 4.55 3.74 -20.05
C ASP A 261 4.35 4.26 -18.61
N MET A 262 5.44 4.50 -17.87
CA MET A 262 5.43 5.16 -16.56
C MET A 262 5.65 6.67 -16.67
N GLY A 263 5.90 7.19 -17.87
CA GLY A 263 6.30 8.58 -18.12
C GLY A 263 7.69 8.89 -17.57
N VAL A 264 8.59 7.90 -17.52
CA VAL A 264 9.95 8.05 -16.99
C VAL A 264 10.95 7.84 -18.12
N ARG A 265 11.70 8.88 -18.49
CA ARG A 265 12.74 8.83 -19.53
C ARG A 265 14.11 9.18 -18.99
N THR A 266 14.18 9.93 -17.90
CA THR A 266 15.44 10.34 -17.29
C THR A 266 15.51 9.92 -15.81
N VAL A 267 16.70 10.08 -15.24
CA VAL A 267 16.97 9.92 -13.82
C VAL A 267 16.13 10.90 -13.00
N GLU A 268 15.96 12.14 -13.47
CA GLU A 268 15.15 13.16 -12.84
C GLU A 268 13.67 12.78 -12.82
N ASP A 269 13.14 12.23 -13.93
CA ASP A 269 11.76 11.73 -13.98
C ASP A 269 11.54 10.62 -12.93
N ALA A 270 12.50 9.70 -12.81
CA ALA A 270 12.44 8.60 -11.85
C ALA A 270 12.49 9.12 -10.40
N ALA A 271 13.41 10.05 -10.11
CA ALA A 271 13.54 10.67 -8.79
C ALA A 271 12.29 11.50 -8.42
N ALA A 272 11.65 12.17 -9.39
CA ALA A 272 10.39 12.88 -9.21
C ALA A 272 9.18 11.94 -9.03
N THR A 273 9.26 10.72 -9.57
CA THR A 273 8.21 9.71 -9.47
C THR A 273 8.24 8.95 -8.14
N ILE A 274 9.43 8.58 -7.66
CA ILE A 274 9.58 7.74 -6.48
C ILE A 274 9.40 8.54 -5.17
N GLY A 275 8.56 8.02 -4.30
CA GLY A 275 8.39 8.44 -2.91
C GLY A 275 9.54 7.95 -2.01
N ILE A 276 9.84 6.66 -2.07
CA ILE A 276 10.95 6.00 -1.38
C ILE A 276 11.32 4.75 -2.18
N LEU A 277 12.61 4.46 -2.29
CA LEU A 277 13.11 3.32 -3.06
C LEU A 277 13.02 2.02 -2.25
N LEU A 278 12.69 0.94 -2.94
CA LEU A 278 13.02 -0.41 -2.46
C LEU A 278 14.53 -0.61 -2.57
N PHE A 279 15.15 -1.17 -1.54
CA PHE A 279 16.54 -1.58 -1.66
C PHE A 279 16.65 -2.74 -2.67
N VAL A 280 17.53 -2.59 -3.64
CA VAL A 280 17.91 -3.68 -4.53
C VAL A 280 19.43 -3.68 -4.72
N ASP A 281 20.05 -4.84 -4.57
CA ASP A 281 21.46 -5.02 -4.88
C ASP A 281 21.66 -5.01 -6.39
N VAL A 282 22.30 -3.95 -6.88
CA VAL A 282 22.58 -3.73 -8.31
C VAL A 282 24.08 -3.66 -8.61
N GLY A 283 24.92 -4.16 -7.69
CA GLY A 283 26.38 -4.11 -7.81
C GLY A 283 27.04 -2.84 -7.25
N GLY A 284 26.26 -1.92 -6.66
CA GLY A 284 26.75 -0.75 -5.94
C GLY A 284 26.90 -1.02 -4.44
N MET A 285 25.80 -0.91 -3.70
CA MET A 285 25.76 -1.22 -2.27
C MET A 285 25.16 -2.62 -2.05
N THR A 286 25.92 -3.52 -1.42
CA THR A 286 25.41 -4.85 -1.05
C THR A 286 24.44 -4.78 0.13
N ALA A 287 23.57 -5.77 0.27
CA ALA A 287 22.64 -5.85 1.41
C ALA A 287 23.37 -5.83 2.76
N ALA A 288 24.49 -6.57 2.88
CA ALA A 288 25.28 -6.63 4.11
C ALA A 288 25.89 -5.26 4.46
N THR A 289 26.41 -4.53 3.47
CA THR A 289 26.96 -3.18 3.69
C THR A 289 25.86 -2.18 4.04
N ALA A 290 24.73 -2.22 3.33
CA ALA A 290 23.59 -1.35 3.60
C ALA A 290 23.03 -1.53 5.02
N LEU A 291 22.91 -2.78 5.49
CA LEU A 291 22.47 -3.09 6.86
C LEU A 291 23.48 -2.65 7.90
N ARG A 292 24.79 -2.80 7.63
CA ARG A 292 25.84 -2.35 8.56
C ARG A 292 25.76 -0.84 8.79
N LEU A 293 25.68 -0.07 7.69
CA LEU A 293 25.49 1.38 7.72
C LEU A 293 24.17 1.77 8.39
N PHE A 294 23.11 1.01 8.16
CA PHE A 294 21.80 1.24 8.78
C PHE A 294 21.86 1.08 10.30
N HIS A 295 22.59 0.08 10.80
CA HIS A 295 22.76 -0.19 12.23
C HIS A 295 23.79 0.72 12.91
N GLY A 296 24.51 1.55 12.16
CA GLY A 296 25.56 2.42 12.69
C GLY A 296 26.87 1.69 13.01
N ASN A 297 27.11 0.54 12.37
CA ASN A 297 28.31 -0.30 12.50
C ASN A 297 29.24 -0.15 11.29
#